data_AF-A0A382KRD3-F1
#
_entry.id   AF-A0A382KRD3-F1
#
_cell.length_a   1.000
_cell.length_b   1.000
_cell.length_c   1.000
_cell.angle_alpha   90.00
_cell.angle_beta   90.00
_cell.angle_gamma   90.00
#
_symmetry.space_group_name_H-M   'P 1'
#
loop_
_entity.id
_entity.type
_entity.pdbx_description
1 polymer ?
#
loop_
_entity_poly.entity_id
_entity_poly.type
_entity_poly.pdbx_seq_one_letter_code
_entity_poly.pdbx_strand_id
1 'polypeptide(L)' 'AAFLIGYLAENGLTIKPVFSFLSCFAATTLILILGTLYLAMFQLGFNEALIIGFYPFLIGDVVKSVLCAGLITGLRSLS' A
#
# COMPACT_ATOMS: atom_id res chain seq x y z
N ALA A 1 2.33 -1.34 -9.33
CA ALA A 1 1.64 -0.59 -8.26
C ALA A 1 1.47 0.89 -8.55
N ALA A 2 2.52 1.63 -8.93
CA ALA A 2 2.39 3.04 -9.31
C ALA A 2 1.36 3.27 -10.42
N PHE A 3 1.33 2.40 -11.43
CA PHE A 3 0.30 2.40 -12.48
C PHE A 3 -1.12 2.18 -11.93
N LEU A 4 -1.30 1.25 -10.99
CA LEU A 4 -2.61 0.96 -10.36
C LEU A 4 -3.12 2.15 -9.54
N ILE A 5 -2.23 2.80 -8.77
CA ILE A 5 -2.55 4.02 -8.02
C ILE A 5 -2.90 5.16 -8.97
N GLY A 6 -2.10 5.37 -10.03
CA GLY A 6 -2.35 6.41 -11.03
C GLY A 6 -3.71 6.23 -11.72
N TYR A 7 -4.03 4.98 -12.11
CA TYR A 7 -5.33 4.64 -12.68
C TYR A 7 -6.48 4.86 -11.68
N LEU A 8 -6.33 4.50 -10.41
CA LEU A 8 -7.35 4.78 -9.39
C LEU A 8 -7.50 6.27 -9.10
N ALA A 9 -6.40 7.03 -9.18
CA ALA A 9 -6.40 8.47 -8.97
C ALA A 9 -7.11 9.21 -10.12
N GLU A 10 -6.84 8.84 -11.38
CA GLU A 10 -7.53 9.41 -12.55
C GLU A 10 -9.03 9.13 -12.56
N ASN A 11 -9.44 7.97 -12.04
CA ASN A 11 -10.86 7.62 -11.88
C ASN A 11 -11.56 8.34 -10.71
N GLY A 12 -10.88 9.27 -10.03
CA GLY A 12 -11.46 10.04 -8.93
C GLY A 12 -11.62 9.26 -7.62
N LEU A 13 -11.06 8.05 -7.51
CA LEU A 13 -11.10 7.28 -6.27
C LEU A 13 -10.13 7.84 -5.21
N THR A 14 -9.31 8.85 -5.50
CA THR A 14 -8.53 9.58 -4.48
C THR A 14 -9.26 10.80 -3.93
N ILE A 15 -10.48 11.11 -4.40
CA ILE A 15 -11.23 12.30 -3.99
C ILE A 15 -11.66 12.21 -2.51
N LYS A 16 -11.99 11.03 -2.03
CA LYS A 16 -12.39 10.82 -0.62
C LYS A 16 -11.20 10.27 0.17
N PRO A 17 -10.95 10.75 1.40
CA PRO A 17 -9.81 10.31 2.22
C PRO A 17 -9.77 8.79 2.42
N VAL A 18 -10.95 8.20 2.64
CA VAL A 18 -11.10 6.74 2.82
C VAL A 18 -10.72 5.97 1.57
N PHE A 19 -11.12 6.43 0.39
CA PHE A 19 -10.78 5.76 -0.86
C PHE A 19 -9.32 5.99 -1.26
N SER A 20 -8.74 7.14 -0.89
CA SER A 20 -7.31 7.39 -1.05
C SER A 20 -6.44 6.52 -0.15
N PHE A 21 -6.88 6.25 1.08
CA PHE A 21 -6.25 5.26 1.95
C PHE A 21 -6.32 3.87 1.31
N LEU A 22 -7.52 3.48 0.86
CA LEU A 22 -7.77 2.14 0.32
C LEU A 22 -7.00 1.87 -0.98
N SER A 23 -6.87 2.88 -1.85
CA SER A 23 -6.10 2.79 -3.08
C SER A 23 -4.60 2.63 -2.83
N CYS A 24 -4.05 3.41 -1.88
CA CYS A 24 -2.66 3.33 -1.46
C CYS A 24 -2.37 1.98 -0.79
N PHE A 25 -3.26 1.53 0.09
CA PHE A 25 -3.14 0.25 0.80
C PHE A 25 -3.23 -0.93 -0.18
N ALA A 26 -4.19 -0.94 -1.10
CA ALA A 26 -4.33 -2.01 -2.09
C ALA A 26 -3.10 -2.13 -3.00
N ALA A 27 -2.52 -1.00 -3.39
CA ALA A 27 -1.35 -1.02 -4.27
C ALA A 27 -0.06 -1.43 -3.55
N THR A 28 0.13 -1.02 -2.30
CA THR A 28 1.29 -1.41 -1.47
C THR A 28 1.23 -2.88 -1.08
N THR A 29 0.07 -3.35 -0.63
CA THR A 29 -0.18 -4.78 -0.34
C THR A 29 0.04 -5.68 -1.56
N LEU A 30 -0.32 -5.23 -2.78
CA LEU A 30 -0.05 -6.00 -3.99
C LEU A 30 1.46 -6.15 -4.26
N ILE A 31 2.26 -5.10 -4.05
CA ILE A 31 3.73 -5.21 -4.13
C ILE A 31 4.24 -6.16 -3.07
N LEU A 32 3.68 -6.07 -1.85
CA LEU A 32 4.10 -6.89 -0.72
C LEU A 32 3.84 -8.37 -0.96
N ILE A 33 2.69 -8.73 -1.52
CA ILE A 33 2.37 -10.11 -1.89
C ILE A 33 3.37 -10.63 -2.94
N LEU A 34 3.66 -9.84 -3.97
CA LEU A 34 4.63 -10.23 -5.00
C LEU A 34 6.05 -10.38 -4.43
N GLY A 35 6.46 -9.45 -3.57
CA GLY A 35 7.78 -9.47 -2.93
C GLY A 35 7.94 -10.64 -1.95
N THR A 36 6.90 -10.95 -1.18
CA THR A 36 6.91 -12.08 -0.24
C THR A 36 6.84 -13.42 -0.95
N LEU A 37 6.09 -13.53 -2.05
CA LEU A 37 6.09 -14.70 -2.92
C LEU A 37 7.48 -14.95 -3.50
N TYR A 38 8.15 -13.89 -3.98
CA TYR A 38 9.52 -13.99 -4.48
C TYR A 38 10.49 -14.44 -3.38
N LEU A 39 10.38 -13.88 -2.17
CA LEU A 39 11.23 -14.23 -1.03
C LEU A 39 11.02 -15.68 -0.56
N ALA A 40 9.77 -16.14 -0.56
CA ALA A 40 9.39 -17.52 -0.23
C ALA A 40 9.91 -18.55 -1.25
N MET A 41 10.08 -18.14 -2.51
CA MET A 41 10.60 -19.01 -3.57
C MET A 41 12.12 -19.11 -3.59
N PHE A 42 12.84 -18.06 -3.17
CA PHE A 42 14.29 -17.95 -3.38
C PHE A 42 15.16 -18.03 -2.11
N GLN A 43 14.65 -17.68 -0.93
CA GLN A 43 15.51 -17.44 0.24
C GLN A 43 15.03 -18.12 1.53
N LEU A 44 13.72 -18.21 1.78
CA LEU A 44 13.15 -18.62 3.07
C LEU A 44 11.93 -19.52 2.87
N GLY A 45 11.65 -20.42 3.82
CA GLY A 45 10.41 -21.20 3.80
C GLY A 45 9.16 -20.30 3.88
N PHE A 46 8.01 -20.80 3.43
CA PHE A 46 6.77 -20.00 3.33
C PHE A 46 6.38 -19.30 4.64
N ASN A 47 6.56 -19.97 5.78
CA ASN A 47 6.28 -19.39 7.10
C ASN A 47 7.24 -18.26 7.49
N GLU A 48 8.54 -18.42 7.23
CA GLU A 48 9.53 -17.40 7.56
C GLU A 48 9.41 -16.16 6.66
N ALA A 49 9.12 -16.38 5.37
CA ALA A 49 8.86 -15.29 4.43
C ALA A 49 7.68 -14.41 4.87
N LEU A 50 6.63 -15.00 5.48
CA LEU A 50 5.52 -14.23 6.04
C LEU A 50 5.93 -13.46 7.29
N ILE A 51 6.62 -14.11 8.23
CA ILE A 51 7.03 -13.50 9.51
C ILE A 51 8.00 -12.33 9.29
N ILE A 52 8.97 -12.50 8.40
CA ILE A 52 10.06 -11.53 8.19
C ILE A 52 9.69 -10.53 7.08
N GLY A 53 8.97 -10.97 6.05
CA GLY A 53 8.72 -10.20 4.84
C GLY A 53 7.30 -9.63 4.71
N PHE A 54 6.28 -10.24 5.32
CA PHE A 54 4.89 -9.78 5.17
C PHE A 54 4.43 -8.96 6.37
N TYR A 55 4.44 -9.54 7.57
CA TYR A 55 3.89 -8.90 8.78
C TYR A 55 4.51 -7.53 9.14
N PRO A 56 5.84 -7.36 9.20
CA PRO A 56 6.42 -6.06 9.59
C PRO A 56 6.15 -4.98 8.55
N PHE A 57 6.12 -5.34 7.27
CA PHE A 57 5.87 -4.41 6.18
C PHE A 57 4.38 -4.06 6.06
N LEU A 58 3.46 -4.99 6.35
CA LEU A 58 2.02 -4.71 6.38
C LEU A 58 1.68 -3.62 7.39
N ILE A 59 2.33 -3.65 8.56
CA ILE A 59 2.17 -2.61 9.60
C ILE A 59 2.66 -1.25 9.07
N GLY A 60 3.82 -1.24 8.41
CA GLY A 60 4.35 -0.05 7.75
C GLY A 60 3.44 0.49 6.64
N ASP A 61 2.80 -0.39 5.88
CA ASP A 61 1.86 -0.03 4.80
C ASP A 61 0.61 0.65 5.34
N VAL A 62 0.07 0.21 6.48
CA VAL A 62 -1.04 0.90 7.15
C VAL A 62 -0.63 2.31 7.53
N VAL A 63 0.53 2.48 8.18
CA VAL A 63 1.03 3.81 8.60
C VAL A 63 1.25 4.73 7.40
N LYS A 64 1.88 4.22 6.33
CA LYS A 64 2.09 4.98 5.08
C LYS A 64 0.77 5.38 4.42
N SER A 65 -0.21 4.49 4.41
CA SER A 65 -1.52 4.75 3.81
C SER A 65 -2.30 5.80 4.59
N VAL A 66 -2.22 5.79 5.94
CA VAL A 66 -2.80 6.85 6.79
C VAL A 66 -2.13 8.19 6.52
N LEU A 67 -0.80 8.23 6.47
CA LEU A 67 -0.04 9.44 6.13
C LEU A 67 -0.41 9.99 4.75
N CYS A 68 -0.56 9.11 3.75
CA CYS A 68 -0.93 9.50 2.40
C CYS A 68 -2.35 10.11 2.34
N ALA A 69 -3.33 9.47 2.98
CA ALA A 69 -4.69 10.01 3.08
C ALA A 69 -4.74 11.33 3.87
N GLY A 70 -3.96 11.43 4.96
CA GLY A 70 -3.84 12.65 5.76
C GLY A 70 -3.22 13.80 4.97
N LEU A 71 -2.15 13.56 4.23
CA LEU A 71 -1.51 14.54 3.35
C LEU A 71 -2.45 15.03 2.25
N ILE A 72 -3.15 14.11 1.57
CA ILE A 72 -4.09 14.47 0.51
C ILE A 72 -5.25 15.30 1.05
N THR A 73 -5.76 14.95 2.24
CA THR A 73 -6.83 15.73 2.90
C THR A 73 -6.34 17.10 3.35
N GLY A 74 -5.15 17.16 3.96
CA GLY A 74 -4.55 18.40 4.44
C GLY A 74 -4.21 19.37 3.30
N LEU A 75 -3.61 18.87 2.22
CA LEU A 75 -3.33 19.65 1.00
C LEU A 75 -4.61 20.21 0.39
N ARG A 76 -5.70 19.43 0.41
CA ARG A 76 -6.98 19.86 -0.14
C ARG A 76 -7.71 20.87 0.75
N SER A 77 -7.48 20.86 2.06
CA SER A 77 -7.97 21.90 2.97
C SER A 77 -7.29 23.25 2.77
N LEU A 78 -6.12 23.29 2.13
CA LEU A 78 -5.35 24.51 1.86
C LEU A 78 -5.66 25.16 0.50
N SER A 79 -6.30 24.42 -0.41
CA SER A 79 -6.68 24.87 -1.77
C SER A 79 -8.14 25.29 -1.83
#